data_AF-A0A929ZU51-F1
#
_entry.id   AF-A0A929ZU51-F1
#
_cell.length_a   1.000
_cell.length_b   1.000
_cell.length_c   1.000
_cell.angle_alpha   90.00
_cell.angle_beta   90.00
_cell.angle_gamma   90.00
#
_symmetry.space_group_name_H-M   'P 1'
#
loop_
_entity.id
_entity.type
_entity.pdbx_description
1 polymer ?
#
loop_
_entity_poly.entity_id
_entity_poly.type
_entity_poly.pdbx_seq_one_letter_code
_entity_poly.pdbx_strand_id
1 'polypeptide(L)' 'MQNLKGKTALVTGGGRGLGKAVALALAAEGVNVAITGRNENNLKSVVAEIESKGVKSS' A
#
# COMPACT_ATOMS: atom_id res chain seq x y z
N MET A 1 -19.34 9.39 -1.21
CA MET A 1 -18.17 8.51 -1.00
C MET A 1 -17.71 8.65 0.45
N GLN A 2 -17.40 7.55 1.12
CA GLN A 2 -16.88 7.61 2.50
C GLN A 2 -15.43 8.11 2.48
N ASN A 3 -15.07 8.98 3.43
CA ASN A 3 -13.70 9.44 3.58
C ASN A 3 -12.85 8.32 4.23
N LEU A 4 -11.81 7.87 3.52
CA LEU A 4 -10.92 6.79 3.96
C LEU A 4 -9.59 7.32 4.54
N LYS A 5 -9.34 8.62 4.49
CA LYS A 5 -8.11 9.24 4.97
C LYS A 5 -7.83 8.85 6.42
N GLY A 6 -6.60 8.41 6.69
CA GLY A 6 -6.14 7.99 8.01
C GLY A 6 -6.57 6.59 8.43
N LYS A 7 -7.41 5.88 7.67
CA LYS A 7 -7.72 4.46 7.91
C LYS A 7 -6.53 3.57 7.51
N THR A 8 -6.61 2.30 7.87
CA THR A 8 -5.61 1.29 7.51
C THR A 8 -6.24 0.22 6.62
N ALA A 9 -5.55 -0.16 5.54
CA ALA A 9 -5.94 -1.23 4.64
C ALA A 9 -4.85 -2.33 4.58
N LEU A 10 -5.28 -3.59 4.49
CA LEU A 10 -4.41 -4.74 4.26
C LEU A 10 -4.59 -5.23 2.83
N VAL A 11 -3.51 -5.23 2.04
CA VAL A 11 -3.52 -5.69 0.65
C VAL A 11 -2.69 -6.97 0.52
N THR A 12 -3.37 -8.09 0.30
CA THR A 12 -2.69 -9.35 0.01
C THR A 12 -2.19 -9.38 -1.44
N GLY A 13 -1.00 -9.92 -1.66
CA GLY A 13 -0.36 -9.89 -2.98
C GLY A 13 0.11 -8.50 -3.43
N GLY A 14 0.35 -7.57 -2.50
CA GLY A 14 0.65 -6.16 -2.79
C GLY A 14 2.00 -5.88 -3.47
N GLY A 15 2.88 -6.87 -3.61
CA GLY A 15 4.22 -6.66 -4.15
C GLY A 15 4.32 -6.42 -5.67
N ARG A 16 3.26 -6.70 -6.46
CA ARG A 16 3.27 -6.47 -7.92
C ARG A 16 1.86 -6.43 -8.53
N GLY A 17 1.78 -6.09 -9.81
CA GLY A 17 0.55 -6.17 -10.60
C GLY A 17 -0.59 -5.35 -10.00
N LEU A 18 -1.79 -5.95 -9.97
CA LEU A 18 -2.99 -5.28 -9.44
C LEU A 18 -2.89 -4.97 -7.95
N GLY A 19 -2.33 -5.89 -7.14
CA GLY A 19 -2.16 -5.66 -5.70
C GLY A 19 -1.33 -4.42 -5.41
N LYS A 20 -0.22 -4.24 -6.14
CA LYS A 20 0.60 -3.02 -6.08
C LYS A 20 -0.21 -1.78 -6.48
N ALA A 21 -0.92 -1.84 -7.61
CA ALA A 21 -1.70 -0.70 -8.10
C ALA A 21 -2.78 -0.25 -7.09
N VAL A 22 -3.48 -1.20 -6.48
CA VAL A 22 -4.48 -0.94 -5.45
C VAL A 22 -3.85 -0.34 -4.19
N ALA A 23 -2.73 -0.90 -3.71
CA ALA A 23 -2.02 -0.37 -2.55
C ALA A 23 -1.59 1.09 -2.76
N LEU A 24 -1.06 1.41 -3.94
CA LEU A 24 -0.65 2.76 -4.30
C LEU A 24 -1.85 3.71 -4.44
N ALA A 25 -2.98 3.25 -4.98
CA ALA A 25 -4.19 4.08 -5.08
C ALA A 25 -4.75 4.42 -3.69
N LEU A 26 -4.82 3.44 -2.79
CA LEU A 26 -5.25 3.64 -1.40
C LEU A 26 -4.33 4.62 -0.66
N ALA A 27 -3.01 4.47 -0.84
CA ALA A 27 -2.04 5.39 -0.26
C ALA A 27 -2.21 6.84 -0.77
N ALA A 28 -2.55 7.02 -2.05
CA ALA A 28 -2.82 8.35 -2.61
C ALA A 28 -4.06 9.03 -2.00
N GLU A 29 -5.03 8.24 -1.54
CA GLU A 29 -6.21 8.72 -0.79
C GLU A 29 -5.91 9.00 0.69
N GLY A 30 -4.65 8.87 1.12
CA GLY A 30 -4.23 9.11 2.50
C GLY A 30 -4.52 7.93 3.44
N VAL A 31 -4.71 6.73 2.91
CA VAL A 31 -4.90 5.50 3.68
C VAL A 31 -3.53 4.91 4.02
N ASN A 32 -3.34 4.46 5.25
CA ASN A 32 -2.17 3.66 5.64
C ASN A 32 -2.30 2.25 5.06
N VAL A 33 -1.24 1.68 4.48
CA VAL A 33 -1.35 0.42 3.74
C VAL A 33 -0.32 -0.60 4.20
N ALA A 34 -0.81 -1.75 4.66
CA ALA A 34 0.00 -2.94 4.89
C ALA A 34 -0.07 -3.86 3.67
N ILE A 35 1.06 -4.41 3.21
CA ILE A 35 1.09 -5.32 2.06
C ILE A 35 1.69 -6.67 2.43
N THR A 36 1.16 -7.75 1.84
CA THR A 36 1.72 -9.10 2.04
C THR A 36 2.03 -9.78 0.71
N GLY A 37 3.00 -10.70 0.73
CA GLY A 37 3.42 -11.42 -0.47
C GLY A 37 4.60 -12.36 -0.19
N ARG A 38 5.00 -13.12 -1.21
CA ARG A 38 6.05 -14.15 -1.10
C ARG A 38 7.47 -13.64 -1.36
N ASN A 39 7.61 -12.47 -1.97
CA ASN A 39 8.91 -11.92 -2.36
C ASN A 39 9.13 -10.60 -1.61
N GLU A 40 10.01 -10.64 -0.62
CA GLU A 40 10.31 -9.51 0.27
C GLU A 40 10.90 -8.31 -0.47
N ASN A 41 11.74 -8.52 -1.48
CA ASN A 41 12.35 -7.43 -2.24
C ASN A 41 11.29 -6.61 -2.98
N ASN A 42 10.31 -7.29 -3.57
CA ASN A 42 9.18 -6.62 -4.21
C ASN A 42 8.33 -5.86 -3.19
N LEU A 43 8.09 -6.43 -2.00
CA LEU A 43 7.34 -5.76 -0.95
C LEU A 43 8.06 -4.50 -0.48
N LYS A 44 9.36 -4.57 -0.18
CA LYS A 44 10.18 -3.42 0.24
C LYS A 44 10.14 -2.28 -0.78
N SER A 45 10.22 -2.59 -2.07
CA SER A 45 10.10 -1.58 -3.13
C SER A 45 8.74 -0.89 -3.10
N VAL A 46 7.65 -1.65 -2.93
CA VAL A 46 6.29 -1.09 -2.91
C VAL A 46 6.03 -0.31 -1.60
N VAL A 47 6.54 -0.78 -0.46
CA VAL A 47 6.50 -0.06 0.82
C VAL A 47 7.14 1.32 0.66
N ALA A 48 8.35 1.41 0.11
CA ALA A 48 9.01 2.70 -0.13
C ALA A 48 8.18 3.63 -1.04
N GLU A 49 7.55 3.08 -2.08
CA GLU A 49 6.65 3.85 -2.94
C GLU A 49 5.39 4.33 -2.18
N ILE A 50 4.85 3.54 -1.25
CA ILE A 50 3.71 3.93 -0.41
C ILE A 50 4.10 5.03 0.57
N GLU A 51 5.24 4.89 1.27
CA GLU A 51 5.74 5.89 2.23
C GLU A 51 6.02 7.23 1.56
N SER A 52 6.45 7.22 0.30
CA SER A 52 6.64 8.45 -0.49
C SER A 52 5.36 9.27 -0.68
N LYS A 53 4.18 8.65 -0.47
CA LYS A 53 2.87 9.33 -0.51
C LYS A 53 2.47 9.94 0.83
N GLY A 54 3.33 9.87 1.84
CA GLY A 54 3.10 10.50 3.15
C GLY A 54 2.14 9.73 4.06
N VAL A 55 1.98 8.43 3.84
CA VAL A 55 1.18 7.53 4.67
C VAL A 55 2.07 6.44 5.29
N LYS A 56 1.57 5.75 6.32
CA LYS A 56 2.29 4.63 6.95
C LYS A 56 2.16 3.37 6.11
N SER A 57 3.20 2.54 6.11
CA SER A 57 3.13 1.20 5.54
C SER A 57 3.94 0.16 6.32
N SER A 58 3.61 -1.11 6.06
CA SER A 58 4.25 -2.30 6.65
C SER A 58 4.21 -3.48 5.69
#